data_AF-A0A933CQP7-F1
#
_entry.id   AF-A0A933CQP7-F1
#
_cell.length_a   1.000
_cell.length_b   1.000
_cell.length_c   1.000
_cell.angle_alpha   90.00
_cell.angle_beta   90.00
_cell.angle_gamma   90.00
#
_symmetry.space_group_name_H-M   'P 1'
#
loop_
_entity.id
_entity.type
_entity.pdbx_description
1 polymer ?
#
loop_
_entity_poly.entity_id
_entity_poly.type
_entity_poly.pdbx_seq_one_letter_code
_entity_poly.pdbx_strand_id
1 'polypeptide(L)'
;MGRPLSRLTGPVKAGPVRQAGITLVEVLVAILITGIGLLALLALFPLGALEMAQAIKDDRTAAVAADAVTLSKAGEDLLSRTAEFVVVSLSEGSADPQTASQLREEYEDLAVQAADLEVQLRELQSLFPRSKIQRHLARLLAQIRLIKLRIDTLIKFLSLLEKGEVVG
;
A
#
# COMPACT_ATOMS: atom_id res chain seq x y z
N MET A 1 -41.61 -62.19 -72.19
CA MET A 1 -42.14 -60.88 -72.65
C MET A 1 -42.27 -60.00 -71.40
N GLY A 2 -41.36 -59.11 -71.03
CA GLY A 2 -40.32 -58.40 -71.78
C GLY A 2 -40.62 -56.91 -71.74
N ARG A 3 -40.24 -56.22 -70.65
CA ARG A 3 -39.70 -54.84 -70.65
C ARG A 3 -39.23 -54.40 -69.26
N PRO A 4 -37.96 -53.99 -69.09
CA PRO A 4 -37.44 -53.40 -67.87
C PRO A 4 -37.75 -51.90 -67.81
N LEU A 5 -38.16 -51.39 -66.65
CA LEU A 5 -38.24 -49.95 -66.39
C LEU A 5 -36.88 -49.46 -65.89
N SER A 6 -35.98 -49.20 -66.83
CA SER A 6 -34.74 -48.46 -66.61
C SER A 6 -35.09 -47.01 -66.26
N ARG A 7 -35.27 -46.71 -64.96
CA ARG A 7 -35.43 -45.33 -64.49
C ARG A 7 -34.10 -44.59 -64.65
N LEU A 8 -34.16 -43.57 -65.50
CA LEU A 8 -33.18 -42.53 -65.77
C LEU A 8 -32.53 -41.99 -64.49
N THR A 9 -31.34 -42.45 -64.17
CA THR A 9 -30.36 -41.67 -63.40
C THR A 9 -29.59 -40.82 -64.40
N GLY A 10 -30.14 -39.65 -64.73
CA GLY A 10 -29.35 -38.61 -65.39
C GLY A 10 -28.30 -38.07 -64.40
N PRO A 11 -27.10 -37.69 -64.87
CA PRO A 11 -26.12 -37.05 -64.00
C PRO A 11 -26.71 -35.74 -63.49
N VAL A 12 -26.83 -35.59 -62.17
CA VAL A 12 -27.04 -34.27 -61.55
C VAL A 12 -25.82 -33.45 -61.94
N LYS A 13 -26.01 -32.51 -62.88
CA LYS A 13 -25.01 -31.49 -63.19
C LYS A 13 -24.83 -30.67 -61.93
N ALA A 14 -23.83 -31.02 -61.11
CA ALA A 14 -23.29 -30.12 -60.11
C ALA A 14 -22.78 -28.89 -60.88
N GLY A 15 -23.57 -27.81 -60.85
CA GLY A 15 -23.10 -26.52 -61.35
C GLY A 15 -21.79 -26.18 -60.63
N PRO A 16 -20.87 -25.43 -61.28
CA PRO A 16 -19.59 -25.11 -60.68
C PRO A 16 -19.83 -24.49 -59.30
N VAL A 17 -19.26 -25.12 -58.26
CA VAL A 17 -19.25 -24.58 -56.91
C VAL A 17 -18.57 -23.22 -57.01
N ARG A 18 -19.36 -22.14 -56.94
CA ARG A 18 -18.83 -20.79 -56.97
C ARG A 18 -17.98 -20.62 -55.72
N GLN A 19 -16.67 -20.71 -55.87
CA GLN A 19 -15.74 -20.26 -54.84
C GLN A 19 -15.96 -18.76 -54.70
N ALA A 20 -16.62 -18.34 -53.62
CA ALA A 20 -16.78 -16.93 -53.29
C ALA A 20 -15.39 -16.37 -53.02
N GLY A 21 -14.84 -15.63 -53.97
CA GLY A 21 -13.60 -14.89 -53.77
C GLY A 21 -13.84 -13.77 -52.77
N ILE A 22 -12.95 -13.63 -51.78
CA ILE A 22 -12.94 -12.49 -50.87
C ILE A 22 -12.81 -11.21 -51.69
N THR A 23 -13.71 -10.26 -51.43
CA THR A 23 -13.70 -8.98 -52.14
C THR A 23 -12.63 -8.05 -51.60
N LEU A 24 -12.07 -7.15 -52.42
CA LEU A 24 -11.13 -6.11 -51.95
C LEU A 24 -11.74 -5.25 -50.83
N VAL A 25 -13.05 -5.05 -50.88
CA VAL A 25 -13.81 -4.31 -49.85
C VAL A 25 -13.79 -5.06 -48.52
N GLU A 26 -13.98 -6.38 -48.51
CA GLU A 26 -13.86 -7.19 -47.29
C GLU A 26 -12.48 -7.09 -46.64
N VAL A 27 -11.40 -7.13 -47.44
CA VAL A 27 -10.04 -6.99 -46.92
C VAL A 27 -9.80 -5.60 -46.33
N LEU A 28 -10.25 -4.55 -47.01
CA LEU A 28 -10.17 -3.17 -46.52
C LEU A 28 -10.92 -2.98 -45.20
N VAL A 29 -12.13 -3.55 -45.09
CA VAL A 29 -12.92 -3.52 -43.85
C VAL A 29 -12.20 -4.30 -42.75
N ALA A 30 -11.63 -5.48 -43.04
CA ALA A 30 -10.88 -6.26 -42.07
C ALA A 30 -9.66 -5.49 -41.53
N ILE A 31 -8.89 -4.83 -42.41
CA ILE A 31 -7.75 -4.00 -42.02
C ILE A 31 -8.21 -2.77 -41.23
N LEU A 32 -9.31 -2.13 -41.61
CA LEU A 32 -9.90 -1.00 -40.87
C LEU A 32 -10.25 -1.40 -39.43
N ILE A 33 -10.99 -2.51 -39.26
CA ILE A 33 -11.38 -3.03 -37.94
C ILE A 33 -10.12 -3.39 -37.12
N THR A 34 -9.15 -4.05 -37.75
CA THR A 34 -7.89 -4.43 -37.09
C THR A 34 -7.11 -3.19 -36.66
N GLY A 35 -7.04 -2.16 -37.50
CA GLY A 35 -6.39 -0.89 -37.20
C GLY A 35 -7.05 -0.16 -36.03
N ILE A 36 -8.37 -0.08 -36.01
CA ILE A 36 -9.13 0.50 -34.88
C ILE A 36 -8.90 -0.31 -33.60
N GLY A 37 -8.91 -1.65 -33.69
CA GLY A 37 -8.63 -2.54 -32.56
C GLY A 37 -7.23 -2.35 -31.99
N LEU A 38 -6.21 -2.24 -32.84
CA LEU A 38 -4.84 -1.97 -32.40
C LEU A 38 -4.68 -0.58 -31.78
N LEU A 39 -5.36 0.44 -32.31
CA LEU A 39 -5.38 1.79 -31.71
C LEU A 39 -6.05 1.77 -30.33
N ALA A 40 -7.14 1.02 -30.17
CA ALA A 40 -7.81 0.86 -28.87
C ALA A 40 -6.90 0.16 -27.85
N LEU A 41 -6.19 -0.90 -28.26
CA LEU A 41 -5.21 -1.58 -27.40
C LEU A 41 -4.03 -0.68 -27.01
N LEU A 42 -3.51 0.12 -27.96
CA LEU A 42 -2.46 1.09 -27.69
C LEU A 42 -2.89 2.18 -26.70
N ALA A 43 -4.15 2.61 -26.74
CA ALA A 43 -4.69 3.56 -25.77
C ALA A 43 -4.84 2.96 -24.36
N LEU A 44 -5.03 1.65 -24.25
CA LEU A 44 -5.20 0.98 -22.96
C LEU A 44 -3.89 0.85 -22.18
N PHE A 45 -2.74 0.78 -22.87
CA PHE A 45 -1.43 0.66 -22.23
C PHE A 45 -1.05 1.84 -21.32
N PRO A 46 -1.11 3.12 -21.77
CA PRO A 46 -0.81 4.25 -20.89
C PRO A 46 -1.84 4.39 -19.76
N LEU A 47 -3.09 3.98 -19.98
CA LEU A 47 -4.10 3.96 -18.92
C LEU A 47 -3.75 2.93 -17.84
N GLY A 48 -3.38 1.71 -18.23
CA GLY A 48 -2.91 0.68 -17.30
C GLY A 48 -1.67 1.12 -16.51
N ALA A 49 -0.70 1.77 -17.18
CA ALA A 49 0.49 2.30 -16.52
C ALA A 49 0.16 3.39 -15.49
N LEU A 50 -0.83 4.25 -15.78
CA LEU A 50 -1.30 5.27 -14.84
C LEU A 50 -1.95 4.63 -13.60
N GLU A 51 -2.81 3.64 -13.79
CA GLU A 51 -3.47 2.91 -12.69
C GLU A 51 -2.46 2.18 -11.81
N MET A 52 -1.47 1.49 -12.40
CA MET A 52 -0.39 0.84 -11.63
C MET A 52 0.42 1.85 -10.82
N ALA A 53 0.73 3.01 -11.40
CA ALA A 53 1.44 4.06 -10.68
C ALA A 53 0.63 4.67 -9.52
N GLN A 54 -0.70 4.67 -9.61
CA GLN A 54 -1.58 5.06 -8.50
C GLN A 54 -1.63 3.97 -7.43
N ALA A 55 -1.86 2.71 -7.82
CA ALA A 55 -1.90 1.58 -6.90
C ALA A 55 -0.62 1.47 -6.05
N ILE A 56 0.56 1.63 -6.66
CA ILE A 56 1.84 1.63 -5.91
C ILE A 56 1.89 2.75 -4.87
N LYS A 57 1.39 3.94 -5.19
CA LYS A 57 1.36 5.07 -4.24
C LYS A 57 0.39 4.81 -3.11
N ASP A 58 -0.77 4.24 -3.42
CA ASP A 58 -1.81 3.92 -2.46
C ASP A 58 -1.35 2.82 -1.50
N ASP A 59 -0.73 1.76 -2.01
CA ASP A 59 -0.15 0.68 -1.20
C ASP A 59 0.92 1.21 -0.22
N ARG A 60 1.84 2.05 -0.70
CA ARG A 60 2.87 2.66 0.15
C ARG A 60 2.27 3.57 1.20
N THR A 61 1.26 4.35 0.83
CA THR A 61 0.57 5.25 1.78
C THR A 61 -0.21 4.46 2.82
N ALA A 62 -0.87 3.38 2.43
CA ALA A 62 -1.61 2.50 3.33
C ALA A 62 -0.68 1.81 4.34
N ALA A 63 0.48 1.32 3.91
CA ALA A 63 1.48 0.71 4.80
C ALA A 63 1.96 1.69 5.87
N VAL A 64 2.40 2.89 5.46
CA VAL A 64 2.86 3.93 6.41
C VAL A 64 1.74 4.36 7.36
N ALA A 65 0.51 4.44 6.87
CA ALA A 65 -0.63 4.76 7.73
C ALA A 65 -0.90 3.67 8.77
N ALA A 66 -0.80 2.39 8.41
CA ALA A 66 -0.96 1.27 9.34
C ALA A 66 0.13 1.28 10.43
N ASP A 67 1.39 1.53 10.05
CA ASP A 67 2.51 1.62 10.99
C ASP A 67 2.32 2.81 11.95
N ALA A 68 1.87 3.96 11.44
CA ALA A 68 1.56 5.13 12.26
C ALA A 68 0.44 4.86 13.29
N VAL A 69 -0.62 4.14 12.89
CA VAL A 69 -1.70 3.75 13.81
C VAL A 69 -1.19 2.80 14.89
N THR A 70 -0.33 1.87 14.52
CA THR A 70 0.26 0.90 15.46
C THR A 70 1.14 1.62 16.49
N LEU A 71 2.01 2.52 16.04
CA LEU A 71 2.83 3.36 16.91
C LEU A 71 1.99 4.20 17.87
N SER A 72 0.91 4.82 17.38
CA SER A 72 0.02 5.63 18.21
C SER A 72 -0.62 4.82 19.34
N LYS A 73 -1.12 3.61 19.02
CA LYS A 73 -1.73 2.72 20.01
C LYS A 73 -0.72 2.26 21.06
N ALA A 74 0.48 1.89 20.63
CA ALA A 74 1.56 1.50 21.55
C ALA A 74 1.94 2.66 22.49
N GLY A 75 2.04 3.89 21.95
CA GLY A 75 2.31 5.08 22.75
C GLY A 75 1.20 5.38 23.77
N GLU A 76 -0.08 5.24 23.40
CA GLU A 76 -1.21 5.42 24.31
C GLU A 76 -1.19 4.42 25.48
N ASP A 77 -0.95 3.14 25.19
CA ASP A 77 -0.85 2.09 26.21
C ASP A 77 0.31 2.37 27.18
N LEU A 78 1.48 2.73 26.66
CA LEU A 78 2.66 3.06 27.48
C LEU A 78 2.45 4.26 28.37
N LEU A 79 1.81 5.32 27.86
CA LEU A 79 1.48 6.48 28.66
C LEU A 79 0.49 6.13 29.79
N SER A 80 -0.49 5.27 29.51
CA SER A 80 -1.43 4.78 30.53
C SER A 80 -0.70 4.01 31.64
N ARG A 81 0.13 3.04 31.28
CA ARG A 81 0.92 2.25 32.25
C ARG A 81 1.90 3.12 33.04
N THR A 82 2.52 4.11 32.39
CA THR A 82 3.42 5.06 33.05
C THR A 82 2.66 5.90 34.08
N ALA A 83 1.43 6.34 33.75
CA ALA A 83 0.59 7.07 34.69
C ALA A 83 0.23 6.21 35.91
N GLU A 84 -0.12 4.95 35.70
CA GLU A 84 -0.39 3.99 36.79
C GLU A 84 0.85 3.78 37.67
N PHE A 85 2.01 3.56 37.05
CA PHE A 85 3.29 3.42 37.75
C PHE A 85 3.62 4.65 38.61
N VAL A 86 3.43 5.86 38.08
CA VAL A 86 3.67 7.10 38.84
C VAL A 86 2.72 7.19 40.03
N VAL A 87 1.44 6.85 39.86
CA VAL A 87 0.46 6.87 40.98
C VAL A 87 0.86 5.88 42.07
N VAL A 88 1.22 4.64 41.70
CA VAL A 88 1.65 3.61 42.66
C VAL A 88 2.92 4.05 43.38
N SER A 89 3.93 4.51 42.65
CA SER A 89 5.21 4.95 43.22
C SER A 89 5.05 6.12 44.19
N LEU A 90 4.13 7.06 43.89
CA LEU A 90 3.81 8.17 44.80
C LEU A 90 3.08 7.69 46.07
N SER A 91 2.22 6.67 45.95
CA SER A 91 1.48 6.12 47.09
C SER A 91 2.35 5.29 48.04
N GLU A 92 3.33 4.57 47.50
CA GLU A 92 4.26 3.73 48.26
C GLU A 92 5.47 4.52 48.78
N GLY A 93 5.72 5.72 48.24
CA GLY A 93 6.85 6.58 48.62
C GLY A 93 8.19 6.12 48.07
N SER A 94 8.20 5.08 47.24
CA SER A 94 9.37 4.57 46.52
C SER A 94 8.96 4.06 45.14
N ALA A 95 9.80 4.29 44.13
CA ALA A 95 9.59 3.73 42.80
C ALA A 95 10.14 2.30 42.73
N ASP A 96 9.35 1.36 42.20
CA ASP A 96 9.83 0.00 41.92
C ASP A 96 10.84 0.01 40.76
N PRO A 97 12.11 -0.37 40.99
CA PRO A 97 13.14 -0.36 39.95
C PRO A 97 12.85 -1.34 38.80
N GLN A 98 12.16 -2.46 39.07
CA GLN A 98 11.87 -3.46 38.03
C GLN A 98 10.84 -2.93 37.03
N THR A 99 9.73 -2.37 37.52
CA THR A 99 8.72 -1.76 36.66
C THR A 99 9.29 -0.56 35.87
N ALA A 100 10.16 0.25 36.49
CA ALA A 100 10.83 1.35 35.80
C ALA A 100 11.73 0.86 34.65
N SER A 101 12.46 -0.24 34.85
CA SER A 101 13.31 -0.86 33.82
C SER A 101 12.49 -1.42 32.65
N GLN A 102 11.37 -2.10 32.94
CA GLN A 102 10.46 -2.62 31.92
C GLN A 102 9.85 -1.49 31.07
N LEU A 103 9.30 -0.45 31.72
CA LEU A 103 8.77 0.71 31.00
C LEU A 103 9.84 1.37 30.12
N ARG A 104 11.08 1.42 30.59
CA ARG A 104 12.19 1.98 29.83
C ARG A 104 12.47 1.18 28.56
N GLU A 105 12.55 -0.15 28.66
CA GLU A 105 12.72 -1.04 27.50
C GLU A 105 11.58 -0.84 26.49
N GLU A 106 10.33 -0.80 26.95
CA GLU A 106 9.19 -0.57 26.07
C GLU A 106 9.22 0.83 25.40
N TYR A 107 9.70 1.87 26.10
CA TYR A 107 9.91 3.20 25.51
C TYR A 107 11.07 3.22 24.50
N GLU A 108 12.14 2.46 24.73
CA GLU A 108 13.25 2.30 23.77
C GLU A 108 12.74 1.65 22.47
N ASP A 109 11.93 0.58 22.57
CA ASP A 109 11.28 -0.05 21.42
C ASP A 109 10.36 0.91 20.68
N LEU A 110 9.55 1.69 21.40
CA LEU A 110 8.70 2.73 20.81
C LEU A 110 9.52 3.80 20.06
N ALA A 111 10.70 4.17 20.58
CA ALA A 111 11.59 5.12 19.94
C ALA A 111 12.19 4.58 18.63
N VAL A 112 12.48 3.28 18.56
CA VAL A 112 12.92 2.59 17.35
C VAL A 112 11.81 2.62 16.30
N GLN A 113 10.59 2.21 16.67
CA GLN A 113 9.43 2.22 15.76
C GLN A 113 9.13 3.63 15.23
N ALA A 114 9.24 4.66 16.07
CA ALA A 114 9.07 6.05 15.66
C ALA A 114 10.16 6.52 14.67
N ALA A 115 11.40 6.02 14.81
CA ALA A 115 12.48 6.32 13.89
C ALA A 115 12.26 5.68 12.52
N ASP A 116 11.82 4.41 12.49
CA ASP A 116 11.50 3.71 11.25
C ASP A 116 10.35 4.40 10.51
N LEU A 117 9.30 4.81 11.23
CA LEU A 117 8.19 5.56 10.65
C LEU A 117 8.65 6.92 10.08
N GLU A 118 9.63 7.58 10.70
CA GLU A 118 10.22 8.81 10.15
C GLU A 118 10.91 8.55 8.81
N VAL A 119 11.66 7.45 8.69
CA VAL A 119 12.32 7.04 7.44
C VAL A 119 11.27 6.79 6.36
N GLN A 120 10.26 5.98 6.65
CA GLN A 120 9.19 5.67 5.71
C GLN A 120 8.42 6.93 5.24
N LEU A 121 8.14 7.87 6.14
CA LEU A 121 7.48 9.13 5.79
C LEU A 121 8.34 10.01 4.88
N ARG A 122 9.67 10.00 5.03
CA ARG A 122 10.59 10.71 4.12
C ARG A 122 10.63 10.03 2.75
N GLU A 123 10.66 8.70 2.70
CA GLU A 123 10.56 7.97 1.44
C GLU A 123 9.25 8.31 0.72
N LEU A 124 8.13 8.28 1.45
CA LEU A 124 6.83 8.65 0.92
C LEU A 124 6.80 10.11 0.44
N GLN A 125 7.45 11.04 1.14
CA GLN A 125 7.59 12.43 0.70
C GLN A 125 8.26 12.56 -0.67
N SER A 126 9.24 11.71 -0.98
CA SER A 126 9.93 11.71 -2.28
C SER A 126 9.00 11.30 -3.44
N LEU A 127 7.95 10.51 -3.17
CA LEU A 127 6.99 10.03 -4.17
C LEU A 127 5.94 11.08 -4.55
N PHE A 128 5.77 12.13 -3.74
CA PHE A 128 4.76 13.18 -3.94
C PHE A 128 5.38 14.54 -4.30
N PRO A 129 5.44 14.91 -5.59
CA PRO A 129 5.92 16.23 -6.03
C PRO A 129 4.94 17.39 -5.75
N ARG A 130 3.73 17.11 -5.22
CA ARG A 130 2.71 18.14 -4.95
C ARG A 130 2.99 18.91 -3.66
N SER A 131 3.05 20.24 -3.76
CA SER A 131 3.40 21.15 -2.65
C SER A 131 2.47 21.08 -1.42
N LYS A 132 1.17 20.78 -1.60
CA LYS A 132 0.22 20.67 -0.47
C LYS A 132 0.48 19.44 0.40
N ILE A 133 0.73 18.28 -0.22
CA ILE A 133 0.99 17.02 0.49
C ILE A 133 2.31 17.10 1.24
N GLN A 134 3.33 17.71 0.64
CA GLN A 134 4.62 17.93 1.29
C GLN A 134 4.50 18.76 2.58
N ARG A 135 3.62 19.77 2.63
CA ARG A 135 3.40 20.55 3.87
C ARG A 135 2.80 19.69 4.98
N HIS A 136 1.87 18.79 4.64
CA HIS A 136 1.27 17.89 5.63
C HIS A 136 2.30 16.87 6.13
N LEU A 137 3.07 16.25 5.23
CA LEU A 137 4.15 15.33 5.61
C LEU A 137 5.23 16.01 6.45
N ALA A 138 5.64 17.24 6.10
CA ALA A 138 6.58 18.01 6.90
C ALA A 138 6.06 18.28 8.32
N ARG A 139 4.75 18.55 8.45
CA ARG A 139 4.10 18.72 9.75
C ARG A 139 4.10 17.41 10.55
N LEU A 140 3.79 16.28 9.92
CA LEU A 140 3.81 14.96 10.57
C LEU A 140 5.22 14.59 11.03
N LEU A 141 6.24 14.81 10.19
CA LEU A 141 7.64 14.60 10.56
C LEU A 141 8.06 15.46 11.75
N ALA A 142 7.63 16.73 11.79
CA ALA A 142 7.89 17.61 12.94
C ALA A 142 7.21 17.08 14.22
N GLN A 143 5.99 16.55 14.12
CA GLN A 143 5.28 15.95 15.25
C GLN A 143 6.00 14.69 15.76
N ILE A 144 6.43 13.79 14.88
CA ILE A 144 7.17 12.58 15.26
C ILE A 144 8.49 12.93 15.96
N ARG A 145 9.21 13.94 15.47
CA ARG A 145 10.43 14.41 16.14
C ARG A 145 10.18 14.94 17.55
N LEU A 146 9.08 15.68 17.74
CA LEU A 146 8.68 16.15 19.08
C LEU A 146 8.32 14.98 20.00
N ILE A 147 7.63 13.95 19.48
CA ILE A 147 7.31 12.73 20.23
C ILE A 147 8.59 12.02 20.65
N LYS A 148 9.54 11.83 19.72
CA LYS A 148 10.82 11.18 20.00
C LYS A 148 11.62 11.91 21.09
N LEU A 149 11.69 13.25 21.01
CA LEU A 149 12.36 14.06 22.03
C LEU A 149 11.73 13.88 23.44
N ARG A 150 10.40 13.72 23.50
CA ARG A 150 9.69 13.44 24.76
C ARG A 150 9.99 12.04 25.27
N ILE A 151 9.98 11.04 24.39
CA ILE A 151 10.34 9.65 24.73
C ILE A 151 11.77 9.59 25.29
N ASP A 152 12.74 10.23 24.63
CA ASP A 152 14.13 10.29 25.10
C ASP A 152 14.25 10.90 26.51
N THR A 153 13.39 11.88 26.81
CA THR A 153 13.33 12.51 28.15
C THR A 153 12.77 11.54 29.19
N LEU A 154 11.73 10.79 28.84
CA LEU A 154 11.12 9.77 29.72
C LEU A 154 12.08 8.60 29.98
N ILE A 155 12.78 8.12 28.96
CA ILE A 155 13.81 7.07 29.09
C ILE A 155 14.89 7.51 30.10
N LYS A 156 15.36 8.76 29.98
CA LYS A 156 16.34 9.32 30.93
C LYS A 156 15.78 9.38 32.35
N PHE A 157 14.55 9.83 32.51
CA PHE A 157 13.89 9.91 33.82
C PHE A 157 13.75 8.53 34.47
N LEU A 158 13.29 7.53 33.72
CA LEU A 158 13.18 6.15 34.21
C LEU A 158 14.54 5.56 34.57
N SER A 159 15.58 5.86 33.79
CA SER A 159 16.96 5.46 34.12
C SER A 159 17.48 6.09 35.42
N LEU A 160 17.04 7.30 35.78
CA LEU A 160 17.39 7.92 37.07
C LEU A 160 16.64 7.24 38.23
N LEU A 161 15.36 6.93 38.04
CA LEU A 161 14.56 6.20 39.05
C LEU A 161 15.12 4.79 39.31
N GLU A 162 15.54 4.08 38.26
CA GLU A 162 16.19 2.76 38.36
C GLU A 162 17.44 2.80 39.25
N LYS A 163 18.22 3.88 39.18
CA LYS A 163 19.47 4.04 39.94
C LYS A 163 19.27 4.46 41.39
N GLY A 164 18.04 4.78 41.81
CA GLY A 164 17.74 5.21 43.18
C GLY A 164 18.35 6.56 43.56
N GLU A 165 18.86 7.35 42.60
CA GLU A 165 19.28 8.73 42.83
C GLU A 165 18.04 9.62 42.91
N VAL A 166 17.37 9.57 44.06
CA VAL A 166 16.42 10.61 44.44
C VAL A 166 17.21 11.90 44.55
N VAL A 167 16.98 12.82 43.62
CA VAL A 167 17.43 14.22 43.73
C VAL A 167 16.75 14.79 44.98
N GLY A 168 17.46 14.78 46.09
CA GLY A 168 17.16 15.54 47.30
C GLY A 168 17.49 17.02 47.12
#